data_AF-A0A7C2U1A1-F1
#
_entry.id   AF-A0A7C2U1A1-F1
#
_cell.length_a   1.000
_cell.length_b   1.000
_cell.length_c   1.000
_cell.angle_alpha   90.00
_cell.angle_beta   90.00
_cell.angle_gamma   90.00
#
_symmetry.space_group_name_H-M   'P 1'
#
loop_
_entity.id
_entity.type
_entity.pdbx_description
1 polymer ?
#
loop_
_entity_poly.entity_id
_entity_poly.type
_entity_poly.pdbx_seq_one_letter_code
_entity_poly.pdbx_strand_id
1 'polypeptide(L)'
;MKKIIICLPLLALLLLTGCEKRLFHFIATIDQTPVFTFDSTGPFVQRVVITSDRVKAALDVPEDARVTGVDIESLSLRVAVKPENRAPALNVSGTIINASQTRKKMFENYPVVLAGVNTPFVGLNSLIADGISELRSKLNGYVKDIDNAAFVIEVNGDTAPAGQRVAIDLHLVIKATVKYDQCVEVPQLFSSGEECTQ
;
A
#
# COMPACT_ATOMS: atom_id res chain seq x y z
N MET A 1 -33.83 -50.69 28.11
CA MET A 1 -33.33 -49.30 28.14
C MET A 1 -31.98 -49.29 28.84
N LYS A 2 -30.94 -48.68 28.24
CA LYS A 2 -29.64 -48.24 28.83
C LYS A 2 -28.46 -48.51 27.88
N LYS A 3 -28.22 -47.62 26.91
CA LYS A 3 -26.94 -47.49 26.18
C LYS A 3 -26.77 -46.05 25.65
N ILE A 4 -26.83 -45.04 26.53
CA ILE A 4 -26.52 -43.64 26.17
C ILE A 4 -25.90 -42.95 27.38
N ILE A 5 -24.71 -43.36 27.87
CA ILE A 5 -24.01 -42.63 28.95
C ILE A 5 -22.47 -42.60 28.77
N ILE A 6 -21.92 -42.86 27.57
CA ILE A 6 -20.44 -42.90 27.40
C ILE A 6 -19.89 -41.81 26.45
N CYS A 7 -20.72 -41.11 25.67
CA CYS A 7 -20.24 -40.01 24.80
C CYS A 7 -20.14 -38.64 25.49
N LEU A 8 -20.80 -38.42 26.63
CA LEU A 8 -20.82 -37.12 27.30
C LEU A 8 -19.50 -36.73 28.03
N PRO A 9 -18.75 -37.63 28.70
CA PRO A 9 -17.52 -37.23 29.38
C PRO A 9 -16.35 -36.93 28.42
N LEU A 10 -16.37 -37.48 27.21
CA LEU A 10 -15.33 -37.21 26.20
C LEU A 10 -15.46 -35.80 25.59
N LEU A 11 -16.70 -35.31 25.46
CA LEU A 11 -16.98 -33.94 24.98
C LEU A 11 -16.67 -32.89 26.05
N ALA A 12 -16.86 -33.22 27.34
CA ALA A 12 -16.51 -32.35 28.46
C ALA A 12 -14.99 -32.23 28.67
N LEU A 13 -14.21 -33.26 28.32
CA LEU A 13 -12.74 -33.23 28.40
C LEU A 13 -12.12 -32.31 27.33
N LEU A 14 -12.77 -32.17 26.17
CA LEU A 14 -12.36 -31.25 25.10
C LEU A 14 -12.63 -29.77 25.43
N LEU A 15 -13.49 -29.49 26.42
CA LEU A 15 -13.79 -28.12 26.88
C LEU A 15 -12.85 -27.66 28.01
N LEU A 16 -11.98 -28.54 28.51
CA LEU A 16 -10.97 -28.24 29.55
C LEU A 16 -9.59 -27.96 28.97
N THR A 17 -9.41 -28.02 27.65
CA THR A 17 -8.15 -27.61 27.02
C THR A 17 -8.07 -26.09 27.12
N GLY A 18 -7.11 -25.59 27.90
CA GLY A 18 -6.88 -24.15 27.99
C GLY A 18 -6.55 -23.57 26.62
N CYS A 19 -6.84 -22.29 26.43
CA CYS A 19 -6.25 -21.53 25.34
C CYS A 19 -4.80 -21.20 25.71
N GLU A 20 -3.90 -21.31 24.76
CA GLU A 20 -2.54 -20.81 24.87
C GLU A 20 -2.29 -19.77 23.76
N LYS A 21 -1.50 -18.75 24.04
CA LYS A 21 -1.13 -17.74 23.04
C LYS A 21 0.06 -18.23 22.22
N ARG A 22 -0.12 -18.33 20.91
CA ARG A 22 0.96 -18.65 19.96
C ARG A 22 1.24 -17.48 19.04
N LEU A 23 2.51 -17.32 18.66
CA LEU A 23 2.93 -16.27 17.75
C LEU A 23 2.66 -16.70 16.31
N PHE A 24 1.97 -15.85 15.57
CA PHE A 24 1.72 -16.03 14.14
C PHE A 24 2.30 -14.86 13.35
N HIS A 25 2.84 -15.17 12.17
CA HIS A 25 3.32 -14.18 11.21
C HIS A 25 2.29 -14.00 10.11
N PHE A 26 1.81 -12.78 9.95
CA PHE A 26 0.78 -12.42 8.99
C PHE A 26 1.28 -11.36 8.02
N ILE A 27 0.52 -11.21 6.94
CA ILE A 27 0.75 -10.21 5.89
C ILE A 27 -0.56 -9.46 5.68
N ALA A 28 -0.48 -8.13 5.72
CA ALA A 28 -1.52 -7.22 5.26
C ALA A 28 -1.03 -6.44 4.05
N THR A 29 -1.94 -5.98 3.18
CA THR A 29 -1.58 -5.22 1.97
C THR A 29 -2.09 -3.79 2.08
N ILE A 30 -1.22 -2.84 1.77
CA ILE A 30 -1.56 -1.44 1.51
C ILE A 30 -1.81 -1.30 0.02
N ASP A 31 -3.01 -0.88 -0.38
CA ASP A 31 -3.32 -0.47 -1.75
C ASP A 31 -3.76 1.01 -1.74
N GLN A 32 -2.85 1.90 -2.15
CA GLN A 32 -3.11 3.33 -2.26
C GLN A 32 -3.13 3.73 -3.72
N THR A 33 -4.22 4.39 -4.14
CA THR A 33 -4.35 4.92 -5.51
C THR A 33 -4.61 6.43 -5.51
N PRO A 34 -3.62 7.28 -5.17
CA PRO A 34 -3.71 8.72 -5.39
C PRO A 34 -4.03 9.05 -6.86
N VAL A 35 -4.93 10.01 -7.04
CA VAL A 35 -5.40 10.49 -8.35
C VAL A 35 -4.88 11.90 -8.58
N PHE A 36 -4.27 12.12 -9.75
CA PHE A 36 -3.74 13.40 -10.20
C PHE A 36 -4.52 13.85 -11.43
N THR A 37 -5.27 14.93 -11.29
CA THR A 37 -6.05 15.51 -12.40
C THR A 37 -5.23 16.59 -13.09
N PHE A 38 -5.02 16.43 -14.39
CA PHE A 38 -4.35 17.41 -15.24
C PHE A 38 -5.32 17.92 -16.30
N ASP A 39 -5.45 19.25 -16.42
CA ASP A 39 -6.15 19.94 -17.51
C ASP A 39 -5.39 21.22 -17.82
N SER A 40 -4.38 21.12 -18.68
CA SER A 40 -3.47 22.23 -18.99
C SER A 40 -2.81 22.05 -20.35
N THR A 41 -2.14 23.10 -20.82
CA THR A 41 -1.27 23.07 -22.01
C THR A 41 0.17 23.31 -21.58
N GLY A 42 1.10 22.49 -22.08
CA GLY A 42 2.52 22.54 -21.70
C GLY A 42 2.82 21.79 -20.39
N PRO A 43 3.97 22.09 -19.75
CA PRO A 43 4.41 21.40 -18.54
C PRO A 43 3.39 21.48 -17.40
N PHE A 44 3.24 20.40 -16.66
CA PHE A 44 2.27 20.26 -15.59
C PHE A 44 2.90 19.72 -14.30
N VAL A 45 2.28 20.05 -13.17
CA VAL A 45 2.64 19.54 -11.85
C VAL A 45 1.39 19.44 -10.99
N GLN A 46 1.25 18.32 -10.29
CA GLN A 46 0.19 18.09 -9.32
C GLN A 46 0.75 17.42 -8.06
N ARG A 47 0.09 17.66 -6.93
CA ARG A 47 0.51 17.17 -5.61
C ARG A 47 -0.67 16.56 -4.88
N VAL A 48 -0.43 15.43 -4.23
CA VAL A 48 -1.39 14.78 -3.34
C VAL A 48 -0.73 14.59 -1.98
N VAL A 49 -1.40 15.03 -0.93
CA VAL A 49 -0.99 14.79 0.46
C VAL A 49 -1.46 13.40 0.88
N ILE A 50 -0.55 12.62 1.45
CA ILE A 50 -0.83 11.32 2.05
C ILE A 50 -0.63 11.43 3.55
N THR A 51 -1.63 11.04 4.31
CA THR A 51 -1.66 11.09 5.78
C THR A 51 -1.54 9.70 6.38
N SER A 52 -1.12 9.64 7.65
CA SER A 52 -1.05 8.40 8.44
C SER A 52 -2.42 7.71 8.50
N ASP A 53 -3.48 8.47 8.84
CA ASP A 53 -4.84 7.95 8.93
C ASP A 53 -5.34 7.32 7.63
N ARG A 54 -5.01 7.92 6.47
CA ARG A 54 -5.39 7.39 5.15
C ARG A 54 -4.72 6.05 4.87
N VAL A 55 -3.47 5.87 5.29
CA VAL A 55 -2.73 4.61 5.10
C VAL A 55 -3.24 3.56 6.07
N LYS A 56 -3.44 3.91 7.35
CA LYS A 56 -3.96 3.00 8.38
C LYS A 56 -5.38 2.56 8.11
N ALA A 57 -6.25 3.45 7.63
CA ALA A 57 -7.63 3.10 7.25
C ALA A 57 -7.69 2.11 6.07
N ALA A 58 -6.62 1.99 5.28
CA ALA A 58 -6.51 1.00 4.21
C ALA A 58 -5.85 -0.31 4.68
N LEU A 59 -5.45 -0.41 5.95
CA LEU A 59 -4.81 -1.57 6.54
C LEU A 59 -5.75 -2.27 7.51
N ASP A 60 -5.87 -3.57 7.34
CA ASP A 60 -6.56 -4.45 8.28
C ASP A 60 -5.52 -5.13 9.18
N VAL A 61 -4.87 -4.33 10.03
CA VAL A 61 -3.86 -4.80 10.98
C VAL A 61 -4.43 -4.62 12.40
N PRO A 62 -4.51 -5.69 13.22
CA PRO A 62 -4.98 -5.60 14.60
C PRO A 62 -4.14 -4.63 15.44
N GLU A 63 -4.76 -3.92 16.39
CA GLU A 63 -4.07 -2.94 17.24
C GLU A 63 -2.96 -3.57 18.12
N ASP A 64 -3.08 -4.86 18.46
CA ASP A 64 -2.11 -5.61 19.25
C ASP A 64 -1.01 -6.28 18.41
N ALA A 65 -1.04 -6.10 17.08
CA ALA A 65 -0.05 -6.65 16.19
C ALA A 65 1.29 -5.90 16.28
N ARG A 66 2.38 -6.65 16.28
CA ARG A 66 3.75 -6.11 16.17
C ARG A 66 4.17 -6.09 14.72
N VAL A 67 4.20 -4.90 14.10
CA VAL A 67 4.67 -4.75 12.72
C VAL A 67 6.18 -5.02 12.63
N THR A 68 6.56 -6.02 11.83
CA THR A 68 7.95 -6.43 11.64
C THR A 68 8.60 -5.77 10.43
N GLY A 69 7.83 -5.46 9.38
CA GLY A 69 8.37 -4.77 8.21
C GLY A 69 7.33 -4.29 7.22
N VAL A 70 7.78 -3.45 6.30
CA VAL A 70 7.00 -2.98 5.14
C VAL A 70 7.85 -3.11 3.89
N ASP A 71 7.29 -3.73 2.85
CA ASP A 71 7.92 -3.93 1.55
C ASP A 71 7.07 -3.27 0.46
N ILE A 72 7.67 -2.45 -0.40
CA ILE A 72 6.98 -1.90 -1.59
C ILE A 72 7.01 -2.98 -2.67
N GLU A 73 5.85 -3.49 -3.05
CA GLU A 73 5.73 -4.56 -4.05
C GLU A 73 5.80 -3.99 -5.46
N SER A 74 5.05 -2.92 -5.72
CA SER A 74 5.02 -2.29 -7.03
C SER A 74 4.53 -0.85 -6.95
N LEU A 75 4.99 -0.06 -7.91
CA LEU A 75 4.34 1.17 -8.33
C LEU A 75 3.82 0.99 -9.75
N SER A 76 2.57 1.36 -9.98
CA SER A 76 1.95 1.28 -11.31
C SER A 76 1.20 2.56 -11.64
N LEU A 77 1.09 2.87 -12.92
CA LEU A 77 0.30 3.99 -13.42
C LEU A 77 -0.90 3.48 -14.22
N ARG A 78 -2.03 4.16 -14.08
CA ARG A 78 -3.17 4.06 -14.99
C ARG A 78 -3.60 5.46 -15.39
N VAL A 79 -4.00 5.64 -16.64
CA VAL A 79 -4.48 6.93 -17.12
C VAL A 79 -5.90 6.79 -17.66
N ALA A 80 -6.77 7.69 -17.21
CA ALA A 80 -8.08 7.93 -17.78
C ALA A 80 -8.01 9.20 -18.63
N VAL A 81 -8.22 9.06 -19.93
CA VAL A 81 -8.13 10.17 -20.90
C VAL A 81 -9.49 10.86 -21.01
N LYS A 82 -9.52 12.19 -20.88
CA LYS A 82 -10.74 13.01 -21.01
C LYS A 82 -10.97 13.43 -22.47
N PRO A 83 -12.22 13.73 -22.86
CA PRO A 83 -12.56 14.11 -24.24
C PRO A 83 -11.76 15.30 -24.80
N GLU A 84 -11.32 16.21 -23.94
CA GLU A 84 -10.61 17.44 -24.30
C GLU A 84 -9.11 17.21 -24.56
N ASN A 85 -8.59 16.01 -24.29
CA ASN A 85 -7.18 15.70 -24.43
C ASN A 85 -6.73 15.71 -25.89
N ARG A 86 -5.58 16.35 -26.17
CA ARG A 86 -4.96 16.39 -27.50
C ARG A 86 -3.57 15.77 -27.53
N ALA A 87 -2.97 15.52 -26.37
CA ALA A 87 -1.67 14.88 -26.27
C ALA A 87 -1.76 13.38 -26.60
N PRO A 88 -0.89 12.84 -27.49
CA PRO A 88 -0.86 11.40 -27.77
C PRO A 88 -0.03 10.61 -26.74
N ALA A 89 0.91 11.27 -26.07
CA ALA A 89 1.75 10.70 -25.04
C ALA A 89 2.22 11.76 -24.03
N LEU A 90 2.74 11.29 -22.90
CA LEU A 90 3.30 12.09 -21.82
C LEU A 90 4.64 11.51 -21.38
N ASN A 91 5.50 12.36 -20.83
CA ASN A 91 6.63 11.95 -20.01
C ASN A 91 6.37 12.42 -18.59
N VAL A 92 6.25 11.49 -17.64
CA VAL A 92 5.91 11.81 -16.25
C VAL A 92 7.01 11.38 -15.28
N SER A 93 7.18 12.16 -14.22
CA SER A 93 8.09 11.89 -13.12
C SER A 93 7.32 11.95 -11.81
N GLY A 94 7.66 11.08 -10.87
CA GLY A 94 7.06 11.03 -9.54
C GLY A 94 8.10 11.31 -8.46
N THR A 95 7.75 12.16 -7.50
CA THR A 95 8.64 12.55 -6.40
C THR A 95 7.89 12.44 -5.08
N ILE A 96 8.53 11.83 -4.07
CA ILE A 96 8.08 11.91 -2.69
C ILE A 96 8.74 13.12 -2.02
N ILE A 97 7.94 13.88 -1.28
CA ILE A 97 8.36 15.06 -0.52
C ILE A 97 7.93 14.85 0.93
N ASN A 98 8.90 14.82 1.85
CA ASN A 98 8.62 14.64 3.27
C ASN A 98 8.38 15.98 3.99
N ALA A 99 8.09 15.92 5.29
CA ALA A 99 7.83 17.09 6.11
C ALA A 99 9.02 18.08 6.16
N SER A 100 10.26 17.59 6.06
CA SER A 100 11.47 18.43 5.96
C SER A 100 11.72 19.01 4.56
N GLN A 101 10.74 18.92 3.65
CA GLN A 101 10.82 19.37 2.26
C GLN A 101 11.91 18.65 1.45
N THR A 102 12.43 17.53 1.93
CA THR A 102 13.37 16.70 1.18
C THR A 102 12.62 16.03 0.04
N ARG A 103 13.15 16.19 -1.18
CA ARG A 103 12.55 15.67 -2.42
C ARG A 103 13.36 14.48 -2.90
N LYS A 104 12.71 13.34 -3.08
CA LYS A 104 13.33 12.12 -3.63
C LYS A 104 12.49 11.61 -4.80
N LYS A 105 13.11 11.48 -5.98
CA LYS A 105 12.42 10.93 -7.15
C LYS A 105 12.15 9.43 -6.92
N MET A 106 10.93 9.00 -7.22
CA MET A 106 10.52 7.58 -7.22
C MET A 106 10.65 6.96 -8.60
N PHE A 107 10.43 7.76 -9.65
CA PHE A 107 10.63 7.43 -11.06
C PHE A 107 10.79 8.74 -11.84
N GLU A 108 11.42 8.69 -13.01
CA GLU A 108 11.60 9.86 -13.87
C GLU A 108 11.36 9.57 -15.34
N ASN A 109 10.89 10.59 -16.06
CA ASN A 109 10.73 10.60 -17.53
C ASN A 109 10.06 9.33 -18.06
N TYR A 110 9.08 8.81 -17.34
CA TYR A 110 8.38 7.59 -17.71
C TYR A 110 7.41 7.90 -18.85
N PRO A 111 7.55 7.24 -20.02
CA PRO A 111 6.68 7.49 -21.15
C PRO A 111 5.31 6.82 -20.94
N VAL A 112 4.24 7.58 -21.13
CA VAL A 112 2.87 7.11 -21.04
C VAL A 112 2.15 7.40 -22.34
N VAL A 113 1.75 6.34 -23.04
CA VAL A 113 0.96 6.45 -24.27
C VAL A 113 -0.52 6.63 -23.90
N LEU A 114 -1.15 7.66 -24.46
CA LEU A 114 -2.56 8.01 -24.20
C LEU A 114 -3.47 7.35 -25.23
N ALA A 115 -3.39 6.01 -25.31
CA ALA A 115 -4.22 5.20 -26.22
C ALA A 115 -5.53 4.79 -25.53
N GLY A 116 -6.58 5.60 -25.67
CA GLY A 116 -7.96 5.26 -25.27
C GLY A 116 -8.41 5.79 -23.91
N VAL A 117 -9.72 5.68 -23.65
CA VAL A 117 -10.42 6.32 -22.51
C VAL A 117 -10.06 5.70 -21.14
N ASN A 118 -9.42 4.53 -21.10
CA ASN A 118 -8.95 3.88 -19.86
C ASN A 118 -7.83 2.87 -20.18
N THR A 119 -6.59 3.23 -19.89
CA THR A 119 -5.47 2.30 -20.09
C THR A 119 -5.39 1.26 -18.96
N PRO A 120 -4.91 0.04 -19.22
CA PRO A 120 -4.61 -0.91 -18.15
C PRO A 120 -3.51 -0.37 -17.24
N PHE A 121 -3.41 -0.89 -16.02
CA PHE A 121 -2.30 -0.56 -15.12
C PHE A 121 -0.98 -1.01 -15.75
N VAL A 122 -0.04 -0.08 -15.87
CA VAL A 122 1.31 -0.34 -16.36
C VAL A 122 2.27 -0.18 -15.19
N GLY A 123 2.97 -1.27 -14.86
CA GLY A 123 4.02 -1.26 -13.84
C GLY A 123 5.18 -0.37 -14.25
N LEU A 124 5.69 0.41 -13.30
CA LEU A 124 6.88 1.22 -13.50
C LEU A 124 8.13 0.33 -13.42
N ASN A 125 8.86 0.20 -14.53
CA ASN A 125 10.05 -0.63 -14.65
C ASN A 125 11.35 0.06 -14.20
N SER A 126 11.36 1.39 -14.14
CA SER A 126 12.55 2.21 -13.80
C SER A 126 12.33 2.96 -12.49
N LEU A 127 12.27 2.23 -11.38
CA LEU A 127 12.13 2.81 -10.04
C LEU A 127 13.48 3.28 -9.50
N ILE A 128 13.46 4.44 -8.82
CA ILE A 128 14.64 5.05 -8.22
C ILE A 128 14.71 4.66 -6.75
N ALA A 129 15.73 3.87 -6.38
CA ALA A 129 15.87 3.24 -5.08
C ALA A 129 15.75 4.23 -3.89
N ASP A 130 16.35 5.40 -3.99
CA ASP A 130 16.28 6.46 -2.98
C ASP A 130 14.84 6.88 -2.66
N GLY A 131 14.02 7.14 -3.68
CA GLY A 131 12.63 7.53 -3.49
C GLY A 131 11.75 6.39 -3.00
N ILE A 132 12.00 5.16 -3.47
CA ILE A 132 11.29 3.97 -2.96
C ILE A 132 11.65 3.69 -1.50
N SER A 133 12.91 3.88 -1.12
CA SER A 133 13.34 3.71 0.27
C SER A 133 12.73 4.76 1.19
N GLU A 134 12.64 6.02 0.75
CA GLU A 134 11.94 7.09 1.48
C GLU A 134 10.44 6.76 1.63
N LEU A 135 9.78 6.32 0.56
CA LEU A 135 8.36 5.90 0.61
C LEU A 135 8.15 4.75 1.59
N ARG A 136 8.99 3.71 1.49
CA ARG A 136 8.96 2.56 2.42
C ARG A 136 9.17 3.01 3.86
N SER A 137 10.14 3.89 4.11
CA SER A 137 10.42 4.44 5.44
C SER A 137 9.19 5.15 6.00
N LYS A 138 8.52 5.99 5.19
CA LYS A 138 7.29 6.68 5.58
C LYS A 138 6.14 5.73 5.88
N LEU A 139 5.87 4.75 5.02
CA LEU A 139 4.83 3.75 5.30
C LEU A 139 5.15 2.93 6.55
N ASN A 140 6.39 2.50 6.73
CA ASN A 140 6.84 1.80 7.95
C ASN A 140 6.68 2.68 9.19
N GLY A 141 6.96 3.98 9.10
CA GLY A 141 6.76 4.93 10.18
C GLY A 141 5.29 5.08 10.57
N TYR A 142 4.39 5.10 9.58
CA TYR A 142 2.94 5.20 9.78
C TYR A 142 2.40 3.96 10.48
N VAL A 143 2.73 2.76 10.00
CA VAL A 143 2.20 1.51 10.57
C VAL A 143 2.78 1.16 11.94
N LYS A 144 3.92 1.74 12.32
CA LYS A 144 4.54 1.57 13.65
C LYS A 144 4.22 2.71 14.62
N ASP A 145 3.38 3.66 14.23
CA ASP A 145 3.03 4.84 15.04
C ASP A 145 4.22 5.73 15.46
N ILE A 146 5.38 5.59 14.81
CA ILE A 146 6.61 6.35 15.16
C ILE A 146 6.79 7.63 14.34
N ASP A 147 6.10 7.74 13.21
CA ASP A 147 6.06 8.93 12.36
C ASP A 147 4.62 9.12 11.91
N ASN A 148 4.01 10.26 12.23
CA ASN A 148 2.65 10.59 11.80
C ASN A 148 2.61 11.82 10.89
N ALA A 149 3.78 12.35 10.49
CA ALA A 149 3.85 13.52 9.65
C ALA A 149 3.45 13.17 8.21
N ALA A 150 2.52 13.93 7.65
CA ALA A 150 2.10 13.79 6.26
C ALA A 150 3.30 13.87 5.30
N PHE A 151 3.23 13.13 4.19
CA PHE A 151 4.12 13.31 3.05
C PHE A 151 3.32 13.69 1.81
N VAL A 152 4.01 14.23 0.81
CA VAL A 152 3.41 14.63 -0.46
C VAL A 152 3.99 13.77 -1.57
N ILE A 153 3.11 13.30 -2.44
CA ILE A 153 3.52 12.77 -3.74
C ILE A 153 3.27 13.86 -4.77
N GLU A 154 4.33 14.24 -5.47
CA GLU A 154 4.26 15.14 -6.62
C GLU A 154 4.42 14.33 -7.90
N VAL A 155 3.53 14.56 -8.85
CA VAL A 155 3.69 14.08 -10.24
C VAL A 155 3.83 15.30 -11.13
N ASN A 156 4.89 15.33 -11.94
CA ASN A 156 5.14 16.37 -12.92
C ASN A 156 5.49 15.76 -14.27
N GLY A 157 5.37 16.56 -15.34
CA GLY A 157 5.67 16.09 -16.68
C GLY A 157 5.34 17.10 -17.76
N ASP A 158 5.47 16.63 -18.99
CA ASP A 158 5.02 17.34 -20.19
C ASP A 158 4.52 16.33 -21.23
N THR A 159 3.82 16.85 -22.22
CA THR A 159 3.32 16.14 -23.39
C THR A 159 4.45 15.79 -24.36
N ALA A 160 4.24 14.73 -25.15
CA ALA A 160 5.11 14.33 -26.24
C ALA A 160 4.26 14.17 -27.52
N PRO A 161 4.39 15.06 -28.54
CA PRO A 161 5.25 16.26 -28.57
C PRO A 161 4.82 17.32 -27.56
N ALA A 162 5.76 18.17 -27.13
CA ALA A 162 5.53 19.22 -26.14
C ALA A 162 4.52 20.28 -26.59
N GLY A 163 3.90 20.96 -25.62
CA GLY A 163 2.94 22.05 -25.87
C GLY A 163 1.54 21.61 -26.29
N GLN A 164 1.23 20.31 -26.24
CA GLN A 164 -0.13 19.82 -26.47
C GLN A 164 -1.00 20.05 -25.24
N ARG A 165 -2.33 20.08 -25.43
CA ARG A 165 -3.27 20.07 -24.30
C ARG A 165 -3.35 18.67 -23.72
N VAL A 166 -3.10 18.54 -22.42
CA VAL A 166 -3.35 17.33 -21.63
C VAL A 166 -4.63 17.50 -20.83
N ALA A 167 -5.53 16.51 -20.91
CA ALA A 167 -6.73 16.44 -20.08
C ALA A 167 -6.93 14.99 -19.62
N ILE A 168 -6.43 14.64 -18.44
CA ILE A 168 -6.40 13.26 -17.94
C ILE A 168 -6.61 13.19 -16.43
N ASP A 169 -6.98 12.00 -15.94
CA ASP A 169 -6.77 11.60 -14.56
C ASP A 169 -5.70 10.48 -14.53
N LEU A 170 -4.61 10.72 -13.81
CA LEU A 170 -3.53 9.76 -13.62
C LEU A 170 -3.65 9.14 -12.23
N HIS A 171 -3.80 7.81 -12.21
CA HIS A 171 -3.87 6.99 -11.02
C HIS A 171 -2.49 6.39 -10.77
N LEU A 172 -1.82 6.79 -9.69
CA LEU A 172 -0.61 6.13 -9.22
C LEU A 172 -1.00 5.09 -8.18
N VAL A 173 -0.82 3.81 -8.50
CA VAL A 173 -1.05 2.71 -7.57
C VAL A 173 0.23 2.41 -6.83
N ILE A 174 0.15 2.39 -5.51
CA ILE A 174 1.22 2.00 -4.60
C ILE A 174 0.74 0.74 -3.89
N LYS A 175 1.37 -0.39 -4.21
CA LYS A 175 1.15 -1.65 -3.50
C LYS A 175 2.32 -1.93 -2.58
N ALA A 176 2.01 -2.14 -1.31
CA ALA A 176 2.99 -2.53 -0.31
C ALA A 176 2.44 -3.64 0.58
N THR A 177 3.32 -4.50 1.07
CA THR A 177 2.99 -5.53 2.04
C THR A 177 3.54 -5.12 3.40
N VAL A 178 2.70 -5.25 4.43
CA VAL A 178 3.04 -5.08 5.84
C VAL A 178 3.11 -6.47 6.47
N LYS A 179 4.28 -6.82 6.99
CA LYS A 179 4.49 -8.03 7.77
C LYS A 179 4.28 -7.70 9.23
N TYR A 180 3.49 -8.51 9.94
CA TYR A 180 3.26 -8.32 11.36
C TYR A 180 3.16 -9.64 12.10
N ASP A 181 3.51 -9.61 13.37
CA ASP A 181 3.33 -10.73 14.28
C ASP A 181 2.13 -10.46 15.18
N GLN A 182 1.31 -11.47 15.44
CA GLN A 182 0.21 -11.36 16.39
C GLN A 182 0.15 -12.61 17.26
N CYS A 183 -0.17 -12.40 18.53
CA CYS A 183 -0.42 -13.49 19.46
C CYS A 183 -1.88 -13.93 19.37
N VAL A 184 -2.11 -15.13 18.86
CA VAL A 184 -3.44 -15.69 18.69
C VAL A 184 -3.67 -16.78 19.72
N GLU A 185 -4.83 -16.75 20.36
CA GLU A 185 -5.26 -17.81 21.26
C GLU A 185 -5.62 -19.06 20.45
N VAL A 186 -4.90 -20.15 20.70
CA VAL A 186 -5.17 -21.46 20.10
C VAL A 186 -5.46 -22.49 21.18
N PRO A 187 -6.33 -23.49 20.92
CA PRO A 187 -6.53 -24.59 21.86
C PRO A 187 -5.23 -25.35 22.08
N GLN A 188 -4.93 -25.72 23.33
CA GLN A 188 -3.71 -26.44 23.72
C GLN A 188 -3.44 -27.74 22.94
N LEU A 189 -4.46 -28.38 22.35
CA LEU A 189 -4.30 -29.54 21.47
C LEU A 189 -3.57 -29.22 20.15
N PHE A 190 -3.55 -27.94 19.74
CA PHE A 190 -2.89 -27.43 18.54
C PHE A 190 -1.63 -26.60 18.88
N SER A 191 -1.06 -26.78 20.07
CA SER A 191 0.08 -26.02 20.64
C SER A 191 1.44 -26.23 19.94
N SER A 192 1.45 -26.58 18.65
CA SER A 192 2.67 -26.56 17.85
C SER A 192 2.92 -25.14 17.32
N GLY A 193 4.14 -24.62 17.49
CA GLY A 193 4.55 -23.32 16.95
C GLY A 193 5.30 -22.47 17.95
N GLU A 194 5.71 -21.28 17.54
CA GLU A 194 6.43 -20.35 18.39
C GLU A 194 5.53 -19.85 19.54
N GLU A 195 6.08 -19.88 20.76
CA GLU A 195 5.39 -19.34 21.93
C GLU A 195 5.31 -17.82 21.83
N CYS A 196 4.15 -17.25 22.16
CA CYS A 196 4.06 -15.81 22.31
C CYS A 196 4.72 -15.40 23.62
N THR A 197 5.96 -14.89 23.56
CA THR A 197 6.72 -14.43 24.74
C THR A 197 6.53 -12.94 25.03
N GLN A 198 5.30 -12.44 24.97
CA GLN A 198 4.97 -11.08 25.45
C GLN A 198 4.60 -11.09 26.92
#